data_AF-A0A1I1XJU1-F1
#
_entry.id   AF-A0A1I1XJU1-F1
#
_cell.length_a   1.000
_cell.length_b   1.000
_cell.length_c   1.000
_cell.angle_alpha   90.00
_cell.angle_beta   90.00
_cell.angle_gamma   90.00
#
_symmetry.space_group_name_H-M   'P 1'
#
loop_
_entity.id
_entity.type
_entity.pdbx_description
1 polymer ?
#
loop_
_entity_poly.entity_id
_entity_poly.type
_entity_poly.pdbx_seq_one_letter_code
_entity_poly.pdbx_strand_id
1 'polypeptide(L)'
;MKEGEITLMDLEFEYKMWKNHIDWFLQDLKIVRERNDELKRGLSREGLNEVEEMILEEYESQLERMQKRIQTQEREMQYYNKDFPVTPNHQYVVEHLDLRRQMEKLSGEVIDKISDLIKELSF
;
A
#
# COMPACT_ATOMS: atom_id res chain seq x y z
N MET A 1 11.91 0.87 -17.74
CA MET A 1 11.77 -0.47 -18.38
C MET A 1 12.32 -0.35 -19.79
N LYS A 2 13.36 -1.12 -20.13
CA LYS A 2 13.82 -1.25 -21.52
C LYS A 2 12.86 -2.21 -22.23
N GLU A 3 12.60 -2.00 -23.52
CA GLU A 3 11.72 -2.83 -24.37
C GLU A 3 12.26 -4.26 -24.52
N GLY A 4 12.16 -5.05 -23.45
CA GLY A 4 12.61 -6.42 -23.36
C GLY A 4 11.55 -7.28 -22.69
N GLU A 5 11.53 -8.55 -23.05
CA GLU A 5 10.63 -9.57 -22.54
C GLU A 5 10.47 -9.46 -21.01
N ILE A 6 9.21 -9.39 -20.53
CA ILE A 6 8.88 -9.35 -19.10
C ILE A 6 8.71 -10.80 -18.65
N THR A 7 9.35 -11.19 -17.56
CA THR A 7 9.12 -12.53 -16.97
C THR A 7 8.12 -12.43 -15.82
N LEU A 8 7.38 -13.51 -15.56
CA LEU A 8 6.48 -13.55 -14.40
C LEU A 8 7.24 -13.42 -13.08
N MET A 9 8.51 -13.83 -13.03
CA MET A 9 9.39 -13.61 -11.88
C MET A 9 9.61 -12.13 -11.57
N ASP A 10 9.71 -11.27 -12.58
CA ASP A 10 9.85 -9.82 -12.39
C ASP A 10 8.59 -9.25 -11.71
N LEU A 11 7.41 -9.72 -12.11
CA LEU A 11 6.14 -9.32 -11.52
C LEU A 11 6.02 -9.80 -10.06
N GLU A 12 6.42 -11.05 -9.78
CA GLU A 12 6.45 -11.60 -8.42
C GLU A 12 7.40 -10.84 -7.48
N PHE A 13 8.54 -10.40 -7.99
CA PHE A 13 9.47 -9.58 -7.23
C PHE A 13 8.80 -8.26 -6.80
N GLU A 14 8.16 -7.56 -7.73
CA GLU A 14 7.47 -6.31 -7.41
C GLU A 14 6.31 -6.50 -6.44
N TYR A 15 5.53 -7.58 -6.58
CA TYR A 15 4.46 -7.90 -5.62
C TYR A 15 4.97 -8.11 -4.19
N LYS A 16 6.14 -8.74 -4.02
CA LYS A 16 6.78 -8.86 -2.70
C LYS A 16 7.18 -7.50 -2.14
N MET A 17 7.75 -6.62 -2.97
CA MET A 17 8.12 -5.27 -2.57
C MET A 17 6.89 -4.45 -2.15
N TRP A 18 5.81 -4.51 -2.92
CA TRP A 18 4.59 -3.77 -2.60
C TRP A 18 3.92 -4.26 -1.33
N LYS A 19 3.87 -5.58 -1.08
CA LYS A 19 3.36 -6.11 0.19
C LYS A 19 4.16 -5.61 1.39
N ASN A 20 5.49 -5.61 1.29
CA ASN A 20 6.34 -5.07 2.35
C ASN A 20 6.07 -3.57 2.59
N HIS A 21 5.89 -2.78 1.53
CA HIS A 21 5.55 -1.36 1.67
C HIS A 21 4.17 -1.17 2.32
N ILE A 22 3.17 -1.97 1.94
CA ILE A 22 1.84 -1.92 2.56
C ILE A 22 1.93 -2.24 4.05
N ASP A 23 2.69 -3.28 4.42
CA ASP A 23 2.88 -3.65 5.83
C ASP A 23 3.55 -2.52 6.63
N TRP A 24 4.50 -1.80 6.03
CA TRP A 24 5.10 -0.62 6.64
C TRP A 24 4.09 0.51 6.84
N PHE A 25 3.28 0.82 5.83
CA PHE A 25 2.25 1.85 5.96
C PHE A 25 1.21 1.52 7.04
N LEU A 26 0.76 0.27 7.10
CA LEU A 26 -0.16 -0.18 8.15
C LEU A 26 0.47 -0.03 9.55
N GLN A 27 1.77 -0.33 9.67
CA GLN A 27 2.48 -0.16 10.93
C GLN A 27 2.63 1.33 11.31
N ASP A 28 2.89 2.22 10.34
CA ASP A 28 2.96 3.66 10.58
C ASP A 28 1.60 4.24 11.00
N LEU A 29 0.52 3.88 10.32
CA LEU A 29 -0.85 4.28 10.69
C LEU A 29 -1.22 3.81 12.11
N LYS A 30 -0.81 2.59 12.46
CA LYS A 30 -0.99 2.07 13.83
C LYS A 30 -0.25 2.92 14.86
N ILE A 31 0.99 3.30 14.61
CA ILE A 31 1.77 4.18 15.51
C ILE A 31 1.08 5.54 15.67
N VAL A 32 0.58 6.12 14.57
CA VAL A 32 -0.18 7.39 14.59
C VAL A 32 -1.43 7.26 15.46
N ARG A 33 -2.18 6.16 15.33
CA ARG A 33 -3.37 5.89 16.15
C ARG A 33 -3.03 5.73 17.62
N GLU A 34 -1.99 4.96 17.94
CA GLU A 34 -1.50 4.80 19.33
C GLU A 34 -1.12 6.16 19.95
N ARG A 35 -0.44 7.02 19.18
CA ARG A 35 -0.10 8.38 19.62
C ARG A 35 -1.33 9.24 19.89
N ASN A 36 -2.33 9.18 19.02
CA ASN A 36 -3.59 9.89 19.21
C ASN A 36 -4.33 9.42 20.47
N ASP A 37 -4.36 8.11 20.72
CA ASP A 37 -4.94 7.52 21.94
C ASP A 37 -4.25 8.02 23.22
N GLU A 38 -2.91 8.15 23.21
CA GLU A 38 -2.15 8.72 24.34
C GLU A 38 -2.56 10.17 24.63
N LEU A 39 -2.75 10.98 23.58
CA LEU A 39 -3.15 12.38 23.72
C LEU A 39 -4.55 12.50 24.34
N LYS A 40 -5.51 11.72 23.83
CA LYS A 40 -6.89 11.67 24.34
C LYS A 40 -6.97 11.22 25.81
N ARG A 41 -6.03 10.39 26.27
CA ARG A 41 -6.06 9.79 27.63
C ARG A 41 -5.47 10.65 28.74
N GLY A 42 -4.84 11.80 28.46
CA GLY A 42 -4.42 12.68 29.57
C GLY A 42 -3.26 13.64 29.32
N LEU A 43 -2.85 13.90 28.08
CA LEU A 43 -1.75 14.83 27.79
C LEU A 43 -2.20 16.29 27.56
N SER A 44 -3.44 16.66 27.95
CA SER A 44 -3.99 18.02 27.86
C SER A 44 -4.00 18.65 26.45
N ARG A 45 -3.76 17.86 25.40
CA ARG A 45 -3.86 18.27 23.99
C ARG A 45 -5.10 17.65 23.35
N GLU A 46 -5.71 18.41 22.44
CA GLU A 46 -6.69 17.86 21.51
C GLU A 46 -5.95 16.90 20.57
N GLY A 47 -6.40 15.65 20.53
CA GLY A 47 -5.95 14.68 19.55
C GLY A 47 -6.61 14.93 18.19
N LEU A 48 -6.54 13.93 17.32
CA LEU A 48 -7.25 13.93 16.05
C LEU A 48 -8.76 14.08 16.26
N ASN A 49 -9.40 14.83 15.37
CA ASN A 49 -10.85 14.92 15.29
C ASN A 49 -11.46 13.67 14.62
N GLU A 50 -12.78 13.52 14.69
CA GLU A 50 -13.48 12.36 14.11
C GLU A 50 -13.22 12.19 12.61
N VAL A 51 -13.05 13.28 11.86
CA VAL A 51 -12.77 13.23 10.42
C VAL A 51 -11.39 12.65 10.15
N GLU A 52 -10.38 13.07 10.90
CA GLU A 52 -9.02 12.53 10.81
C GLU A 52 -8.94 11.06 11.20
N GLU A 53 -9.71 10.63 12.20
CA GLU A 53 -9.80 9.22 12.57
C GLU A 53 -10.47 8.38 11.48
N MET A 54 -11.55 8.87 10.88
CA MET A 54 -12.18 8.22 9.73
C MET A 54 -11.22 8.12 8.54
N ILE A 55 -10.38 9.14 8.32
CA ILE A 55 -9.37 9.12 7.26
C ILE A 55 -8.33 8.02 7.52
N LEU A 56 -7.88 7.82 8.77
CA LEU A 56 -6.99 6.72 9.12
C LEU A 56 -7.60 5.36 8.78
N GLU A 57 -8.85 5.13 9.18
CA GLU A 57 -9.58 3.89 8.88
C GLU A 57 -9.76 3.67 7.37
N GLU A 58 -10.02 4.73 6.62
CA GLU A 58 -10.15 4.67 5.16
C GLU A 58 -8.83 4.25 4.50
N TYR A 59 -7.69 4.84 4.89
CA TYR A 59 -6.39 4.45 4.35
C TYR A 59 -6.00 3.02 4.74
N GLU A 60 -6.28 2.58 5.97
CA GLU A 60 -6.11 1.18 6.36
C GLU A 60 -6.93 0.25 5.46
N SER A 61 -8.21 0.58 5.23
CA SER A 61 -9.08 -0.22 4.35
C SER A 61 -8.56 -0.27 2.92
N GLN A 62 -8.06 0.85 2.38
CA GLN A 62 -7.50 0.91 1.03
C GLN A 62 -6.23 0.06 0.91
N LEU A 63 -5.33 0.14 1.89
CA LEU A 63 -4.11 -0.65 1.96
C LEU A 63 -4.41 -2.15 2.04
N GLU A 64 -5.35 -2.57 2.89
CA GLU A 64 -5.77 -3.97 3.00
C GLU A 64 -6.42 -4.48 1.69
N ARG A 65 -7.23 -3.65 1.03
CA ARG A 65 -7.82 -4.00 -0.27
C ARG A 65 -6.75 -4.15 -1.33
N MET A 66 -5.74 -3.27 -1.35
CA MET A 66 -4.61 -3.37 -2.26
C MET A 66 -3.82 -4.67 -2.02
N GLN A 67 -3.55 -4.99 -0.75
CA GLN A 67 -2.86 -6.22 -0.38
C GLN A 67 -3.62 -7.46 -0.86
N LYS A 68 -4.95 -7.50 -0.67
CA LYS A 68 -5.80 -8.59 -1.16
C LYS A 68 -5.76 -8.71 -2.69
N ARG A 69 -5.76 -7.59 -3.42
CA ARG A 69 -5.64 -7.59 -4.88
C ARG A 69 -4.31 -8.18 -5.35
N ILE A 70 -3.20 -7.78 -4.73
CA ILE A 70 -1.87 -8.32 -5.02
C ILE A 70 -1.83 -9.83 -4.75
N GLN A 71 -2.41 -10.29 -3.63
CA GLN A 71 -2.47 -11.71 -3.30
C GLN A 71 -3.28 -12.53 -4.31
N THR A 72 -4.40 -11.98 -4.82
CA THR A 72 -5.18 -12.62 -5.88
C THR A 72 -4.34 -12.80 -7.14
N GLN A 73 -3.65 -11.74 -7.58
CA GLN A 73 -2.79 -11.78 -8.76
C GLN A 73 -1.62 -12.76 -8.60
N GLU A 74 -0.98 -12.81 -7.43
CA GLU A 74 0.05 -13.81 -7.14
C GLU A 74 -0.49 -15.24 -7.27
N ARG A 75 -1.70 -15.52 -6.77
CA ARG A 75 -2.31 -16.85 -6.88
C ARG A 75 -2.65 -17.21 -8.32
N GLU A 76 -3.11 -16.25 -9.12
CA GLU A 76 -3.43 -16.48 -10.53
C GLU A 76 -2.17 -16.77 -11.35
N MET A 77 -1.05 -16.10 -11.06
CA MET A 77 0.23 -16.35 -11.75
C MET A 77 0.86 -17.70 -11.39
N GLN A 78 0.54 -18.30 -10.24
CA GLN A 78 1.10 -19.60 -9.83
C GLN A 78 0.79 -20.75 -10.80
N TYR A 79 -0.25 -20.61 -11.62
CA TYR A 79 -0.65 -21.62 -12.59
C TYR A 79 0.16 -21.57 -13.90
N TYR A 80 1.12 -20.66 -14.04
CA TYR A 80 1.91 -20.45 -15.24
C TYR A 80 3.38 -20.84 -15.06
N ASN A 81 4.04 -21.19 -16.17
CA ASN A 81 5.48 -21.39 -16.18
C ASN A 81 6.19 -20.04 -15.97
N LYS A 82 6.75 -19.84 -14.78
CA LYS A 82 7.32 -18.57 -14.32
C LYS A 82 8.52 -18.08 -15.14
N ASP A 83 9.21 -19.03 -15.79
CA ASP A 83 10.40 -18.78 -16.60
C ASP A 83 10.06 -18.43 -18.05
N PHE A 84 8.78 -18.46 -18.44
CA PHE A 84 8.38 -18.13 -19.80
C PHE A 84 8.19 -16.62 -19.97
N PRO A 85 8.83 -15.99 -20.97
CA PRO A 85 8.64 -14.57 -21.23
C PRO A 85 7.20 -14.31 -21.65
N VAL A 86 6.58 -13.29 -21.04
CA VAL A 86 5.26 -12.81 -21.42
C VAL A 86 5.38 -11.52 -22.23
N THR A 87 4.50 -11.38 -23.22
CA THR A 87 4.45 -10.15 -24.01
C THR A 87 3.87 -9.00 -23.17
N PRO A 88 4.19 -7.73 -23.49
CA PRO A 88 3.64 -6.59 -22.76
C PRO A 88 2.10 -6.50 -22.77
N ASN A 89 1.46 -7.12 -23.75
CA ASN A 89 0.00 -7.16 -23.89
C ASN A 89 -0.64 -8.38 -23.21
N HIS A 90 0.17 -9.22 -22.56
CA HIS A 90 -0.34 -10.35 -21.80
C HIS A 90 -1.19 -9.83 -20.62
N GLN A 91 -2.30 -10.51 -20.32
CA GLN A 91 -3.26 -10.07 -19.31
C GLN A 91 -2.60 -9.73 -17.96
N TYR A 92 -1.74 -10.62 -17.44
CA TYR A 92 -1.01 -10.35 -16.19
C TYR A 92 -0.10 -9.12 -16.22
N VAL A 93 0.50 -8.80 -17.37
CA VAL A 93 1.32 -7.59 -17.47
C VAL A 93 0.41 -6.35 -17.43
N VAL A 94 -0.71 -6.39 -18.13
CA VAL A 94 -1.69 -5.29 -18.14
C VAL A 94 -2.27 -5.07 -16.74
N GLU A 95 -2.69 -6.13 -16.07
CA GLU A 95 -3.22 -6.09 -14.70
C GLU A 95 -2.15 -5.63 -13.70
N HIS A 96 -0.91 -6.11 -13.85
CA HIS A 96 0.22 -5.67 -13.05
C HIS A 96 0.50 -4.17 -13.22
N LEU A 97 0.49 -3.66 -14.45
CA LEU A 97 0.72 -2.23 -14.72
C LEU A 97 -0.38 -1.34 -14.14
N ASP A 98 -1.63 -1.81 -14.16
CA ASP A 98 -2.74 -1.13 -13.49
C ASP A 98 -2.54 -1.12 -11.97
N LEU A 99 -2.19 -2.26 -11.37
CA LEU A 99 -1.86 -2.34 -9.95
C LEU A 99 -0.68 -1.46 -9.57
N ARG A 100 0.36 -1.39 -10.40
CA ARG A 100 1.52 -0.52 -10.16
C ARG A 100 1.09 0.94 -10.06
N ARG A 101 0.28 1.42 -11.01
CA ARG A 101 -0.24 2.80 -11.00
C ARG A 101 -1.06 3.08 -9.74
N GLN A 102 -1.92 2.14 -9.35
CA GLN A 102 -2.73 2.29 -8.14
C GLN A 102 -1.86 2.28 -6.88
N MET A 103 -0.85 1.42 -6.82
CA MET A 103 0.09 1.33 -5.70
C MET A 103 0.93 2.60 -5.57
N GLU A 104 1.45 3.13 -6.68
CA GLU A 104 2.19 4.41 -6.71
C GLU A 104 1.33 5.56 -6.20
N LYS A 105 0.09 5.66 -6.69
CA LYS A 105 -0.86 6.68 -6.25
C LYS A 105 -1.17 6.56 -4.75
N LEU A 106 -1.59 5.37 -4.30
CA LEU A 106 -1.95 5.13 -2.90
C LEU A 106 -0.77 5.37 -1.97
N SER A 107 0.44 4.96 -2.36
CA SER A 107 1.65 5.18 -1.57
C SER A 107 1.93 6.66 -1.38
N GLY A 108 1.81 7.47 -2.44
CA GLY A 108 1.97 8.93 -2.34
C GLY A 108 0.95 9.55 -1.40
N GLU A 109 -0.33 9.21 -1.56
CA GLU A 109 -1.42 9.73 -0.73
C GLU A 109 -1.25 9.35 0.76
N VAL A 110 -0.83 8.11 1.04
CA VAL A 110 -0.59 7.63 2.41
C VAL A 110 0.62 8.31 3.04
N ILE A 111 1.73 8.44 2.31
CA ILE A 111 2.94 9.13 2.81
C ILE A 111 2.62 10.58 3.16
N ASP A 112 1.95 11.30 2.26
CA ASP A 112 1.59 12.69 2.46
C ASP A 112 0.70 12.83 3.70
N LYS A 113 -0.32 11.96 3.83
CA LYS A 113 -1.22 12.02 4.97
C LYS A 113 -0.55 11.65 6.29
N ILE A 114 0.27 10.59 6.34
CA ILE A 114 1.01 10.23 7.55
C ILE A 114 1.92 11.39 7.97
N SER A 115 2.62 12.02 7.03
CA SER A 115 3.44 13.20 7.31
C SER A 115 2.63 14.34 7.94
N ASP A 116 1.43 14.61 7.44
CA ASP A 116 0.58 15.67 7.98
C ASP A 116 0.03 15.34 9.37
N LEU A 117 -0.42 14.11 9.59
CA LEU A 117 -0.88 13.65 10.91
C LEU A 117 0.25 13.66 11.94
N ILE A 118 1.47 13.29 11.55
CA ILE A 118 2.64 13.38 12.44
C ILE A 118 2.87 14.83 12.86
N LYS A 119 2.76 15.80 11.96
CA LYS A 119 2.90 17.23 12.32
C LYS A 119 1.81 17.64 13.30
N GLU A 120 0.55 17.32 13.01
CA GLU A 120 -0.60 17.62 13.87
C GLU A 120 -0.43 17.04 15.28
N LEU A 121 0.12 15.83 15.41
CA LEU A 121 0.31 15.15 16.70
C LEU A 121 1.62 15.49 17.44
N SER A 122 2.56 16.15 16.76
CA SER A 122 3.86 16.54 17.34
C SER A 122 3.83 17.94 17.97
N PHE A 123 3.07 18.88 17.38
CA PHE A 123 2.94 20.27 17.86
C PHE A 123 1.77 20.46 18.81
#